data_AF-A0A9D5RGM0-F1
#
_entry.id   AF-A0A9D5RGM0-F1
#
_cell.length_a   1.000
_cell.length_b   1.000
_cell.length_c   1.000
_cell.angle_alpha   90.00
_cell.angle_beta   90.00
_cell.angle_gamma   90.00
#
_symmetry.space_group_name_H-M   'P 1'
#
loop_
_entity.id
_entity.type
_entity.pdbx_description
1 polymer ?
#
loop_
_entity_poly.entity_id
_entity_poly.type
_entity_poly.pdbx_seq_one_letter_code
_entity_poly.pdbx_strand_id
1 'polypeptide(L)'
;MNKHCEVIRDLLPLYADDVCSETSRELIEKHIQECPECSAMLEKLRSHEIETDLREEREQVMEYQAKRFRRRSAAVGSVVSGLFMIPVLVCLIVNLASGSPLGWFFIVLAGLAVAASLVIVPLMMPENKLFWTFCAFTVSLLLLLAVTCFYSHGNWFFLAGSAVLFGLSVLFLPFVVRAKPVRGMIGNFSRPLLIIAVDVILFANMMNMISLHSKSFLTTGLVLAGCIAGGWLLYSAIREKKEGETK
;
A
#
# COMPACT_ATOMS: atom_id res chain seq x y z
N MET A 1 -63.50 -10.25 -1.84
CA MET A 1 -62.17 -10.67 -1.39
C MET A 1 -62.20 -12.18 -1.22
N ASN A 2 -61.44 -12.91 -2.04
CA ASN A 2 -61.53 -14.36 -2.15
C ASN A 2 -60.57 -15.00 -1.13
N LYS A 3 -60.99 -16.03 -0.36
CA LYS A 3 -60.18 -16.64 0.72
C LYS A 3 -58.81 -17.14 0.26
N HIS A 4 -58.67 -17.45 -1.03
CA HIS A 4 -57.41 -17.86 -1.65
C HIS A 4 -56.36 -16.74 -1.74
N CYS A 5 -56.76 -15.46 -1.79
CA CYS A 5 -55.81 -14.34 -1.85
C CYS A 5 -55.06 -14.13 -0.52
N GLU A 6 -55.71 -14.34 0.62
CA GLU A 6 -55.07 -14.17 1.94
C GLU A 6 -53.96 -15.20 2.13
N VAL A 7 -54.25 -16.46 1.84
CA VAL A 7 -53.27 -17.56 1.89
C VAL A 7 -52.09 -17.30 0.94
N ILE A 8 -52.35 -16.77 -0.26
CA ILE A 8 -51.29 -16.50 -1.24
C ILE A 8 -50.44 -15.30 -0.83
N ARG A 9 -51.03 -14.27 -0.20
CA ARG A 9 -50.29 -13.13 0.38
C ARG A 9 -49.34 -13.56 1.50
N ASP A 10 -49.76 -14.51 2.33
CA ASP A 10 -48.91 -15.03 3.41
C ASP A 10 -47.74 -15.87 2.87
N LEU A 11 -47.93 -16.57 1.75
CA LEU A 11 -46.92 -17.43 1.12
C LEU A 11 -46.03 -16.68 0.10
N LEU A 12 -46.45 -15.50 -0.35
CA LEU A 12 -45.77 -14.70 -1.38
C LEU A 12 -44.30 -14.35 -1.04
N PRO A 13 -43.94 -13.97 0.21
CA PRO A 13 -42.54 -13.76 0.59
C PRO A 13 -41.67 -15.02 0.44
N LEU A 14 -42.19 -16.17 0.87
CA LEU A 14 -41.49 -17.47 0.76
C LEU A 14 -41.32 -17.90 -0.70
N TYR A 15 -42.27 -17.54 -1.57
CA TYR A 15 -42.17 -17.74 -3.00
C TYR A 15 -41.16 -16.79 -3.65
N ALA A 16 -41.04 -15.55 -3.16
CA ALA A 16 -40.04 -14.59 -3.63
C ALA A 16 -38.60 -15.02 -3.27
N ASP A 17 -38.41 -15.64 -2.09
CA ASP A 17 -37.14 -16.19 -1.62
C ASP A 17 -36.83 -17.60 -2.16
N ASP A 18 -37.68 -18.13 -3.06
CA ASP A 18 -37.51 -19.40 -3.76
C ASP A 18 -37.49 -20.67 -2.86
N VAL A 19 -38.04 -20.57 -1.64
CA VAL A 19 -38.02 -21.62 -0.60
C VAL A 19 -39.28 -22.49 -0.56
N CYS A 20 -40.30 -22.17 -1.37
CA CYS A 20 -41.54 -22.94 -1.43
C CYS A 20 -41.36 -24.33 -2.06
N SER A 21 -42.16 -25.30 -1.62
CA SER A 21 -42.31 -26.59 -2.29
C SER A 21 -42.95 -26.43 -3.67
N GLU A 22 -42.64 -27.33 -4.61
CA GLU A 22 -43.14 -27.24 -6.01
C GLU A 22 -44.67 -27.18 -6.09
N THR A 23 -45.38 -27.95 -5.25
CA THR A 23 -46.85 -27.94 -5.19
C THR A 23 -47.42 -26.58 -4.80
N SER A 24 -46.75 -25.87 -3.88
CA SER A 24 -47.15 -24.52 -3.46
C SER A 24 -46.79 -23.50 -4.54
N ARG A 25 -45.68 -23.71 -5.26
CA ARG A 25 -45.20 -22.84 -6.34
C ARG A 25 -46.17 -22.80 -7.52
N GLU A 26 -46.66 -23.95 -7.99
CA GLU A 26 -47.66 -24.04 -9.08
C GLU A 26 -48.98 -23.35 -8.72
N LEU A 27 -49.43 -23.47 -7.46
CA LEU A 27 -50.65 -22.81 -6.97
C LEU A 27 -50.53 -21.29 -6.98
N ILE A 28 -49.37 -20.78 -6.57
CA ILE A 28 -49.08 -19.33 -6.53
C ILE A 28 -48.99 -18.77 -7.96
N GLU A 29 -48.33 -19.47 -8.89
CA GLU A 29 -48.19 -19.05 -10.29
C GLU A 29 -49.53 -18.96 -11.03
N LYS A 30 -50.41 -19.95 -10.86
CA LYS A 30 -51.76 -19.92 -11.46
C LYS A 30 -52.57 -18.73 -10.95
N HIS A 31 -52.46 -18.41 -9.66
CA HIS A 31 -53.22 -17.32 -9.07
C HIS A 31 -52.70 -15.93 -9.44
N ILE A 32 -51.38 -15.75 -9.57
CA ILE A 32 -50.78 -14.46 -9.95
C ILE A 32 -51.19 -14.06 -11.38
N GLN A 33 -51.42 -15.03 -12.27
CA GLN A 33 -51.93 -14.77 -13.62
C GLN A 33 -53.38 -14.25 -13.63
N GLU A 34 -54.19 -14.65 -12.65
CA GLU A 34 -55.61 -14.29 -12.56
C GLU A 34 -55.87 -13.07 -11.65
N CYS A 35 -54.94 -12.76 -10.73
CA CYS A 35 -55.11 -11.73 -9.72
C CYS A 35 -54.06 -10.60 -9.83
N PRO A 36 -54.43 -9.40 -10.34
CA PRO A 36 -53.50 -8.28 -10.50
C PRO A 36 -53.00 -7.72 -9.16
N GLU A 37 -53.77 -7.84 -8.08
CA GLU A 37 -53.32 -7.38 -6.75
C GLU A 37 -52.17 -8.23 -6.20
N CYS A 38 -52.23 -9.56 -6.38
CA CYS A 38 -51.18 -10.47 -5.94
C CYS A 38 -49.93 -10.35 -6.83
N SER A 39 -50.11 -10.07 -8.12
CA SER A 39 -49.02 -9.76 -9.06
C SER A 39 -48.26 -8.49 -8.67
N ALA A 40 -48.98 -7.39 -8.40
CA ALA A 40 -48.37 -6.13 -7.96
C ALA A 40 -47.65 -6.26 -6.60
N MET A 41 -48.18 -7.10 -5.69
CA MET A 41 -47.52 -7.39 -4.41
C MET A 41 -46.22 -8.19 -4.59
N LEU A 42 -46.20 -9.19 -5.48
CA LEU A 42 -44.98 -9.93 -5.81
C LEU A 42 -43.90 -9.02 -6.39
N GLU A 43 -44.29 -8.07 -7.26
CA GLU A 43 -43.36 -7.12 -7.87
C GLU A 43 -42.73 -6.19 -6.83
N LYS A 44 -43.51 -5.74 -5.84
CA LYS A 44 -42.99 -5.03 -4.65
C LYS A 44 -42.05 -5.88 -3.81
N LEU A 45 -42.36 -7.16 -3.59
CA LEU A 45 -41.50 -8.06 -2.80
C LEU A 45 -40.19 -8.38 -3.53
N ARG A 46 -40.21 -8.48 -4.86
CA ARG A 46 -39.01 -8.64 -5.70
C ARG A 46 -38.30 -7.32 -6.01
N SER A 47 -38.87 -6.18 -5.62
CA SER A 47 -38.21 -4.89 -5.84
C SER A 47 -36.95 -4.82 -4.98
N HIS A 48 -35.80 -4.71 -5.63
CA HIS A 48 -34.53 -4.49 -4.95
C HIS A 48 -34.40 -3.09 -4.36
N GLU A 49 -35.42 -2.23 -4.47
CA GLU A 49 -35.41 -0.83 -3.97
C GLU A 49 -35.01 -0.75 -2.48
N ILE A 50 -35.53 -1.67 -1.66
CA ILE A 50 -35.20 -1.71 -0.22
C ILE A 50 -33.73 -2.14 -0.01
N GLU A 51 -33.24 -3.11 -0.76
CA GLU A 51 -31.83 -3.54 -0.68
C GLU A 51 -30.87 -2.47 -1.21
N THR A 52 -31.25 -1.75 -2.27
CA THR A 52 -30.46 -0.65 -2.82
C THR A 52 -30.43 0.54 -1.87
N ASP A 53 -31.55 0.93 -1.28
CA ASP A 53 -31.62 2.03 -0.31
C ASP A 53 -30.78 1.71 0.93
N LEU A 54 -30.89 0.49 1.48
CA LEU A 54 -30.07 0.05 2.60
C LEU A 54 -28.58 0.05 2.27
N ARG A 55 -28.23 -0.33 1.04
CA ARG A 55 -26.83 -0.31 0.57
C ARG A 55 -26.31 1.12 0.43
N GLU A 56 -27.10 2.02 -0.14
CA GLU A 56 -26.77 3.43 -0.28
C GLU A 56 -26.60 4.11 1.09
N GLU A 57 -27.52 3.88 2.04
CA GLU A 57 -27.39 4.39 3.41
C GLU A 57 -26.11 3.87 4.08
N ARG A 58 -25.78 2.59 3.92
CA ARG A 58 -24.52 2.04 4.46
C ARG A 58 -23.29 2.66 3.82
N GLU A 59 -23.28 2.84 2.51
CA GLU A 59 -22.18 3.49 1.78
C GLU A 59 -22.00 4.94 2.24
N GLN A 60 -23.10 5.68 2.42
CA GLN A 60 -23.08 7.05 2.94
C GLN A 60 -22.53 7.13 4.38
N VAL A 61 -22.95 6.23 5.28
CA VAL A 61 -22.45 6.18 6.66
C VAL A 61 -20.96 5.84 6.68
N MET A 62 -20.51 4.88 5.86
CA MET A 62 -19.10 4.53 5.75
C MET A 62 -18.26 5.71 5.23
N GLU A 63 -18.74 6.42 4.21
CA GLU A 63 -18.08 7.62 3.70
C GLU A 63 -17.99 8.73 4.75
N TYR A 64 -19.07 8.96 5.48
CA TYR A 64 -19.11 9.98 6.54
C TYR A 64 -18.11 9.64 7.66
N GLN A 65 -18.10 8.39 8.11
CA GLN A 65 -17.16 7.90 9.12
C GLN A 65 -15.71 7.98 8.62
N ALA A 66 -15.43 7.60 7.36
CA ALA A 66 -14.10 7.70 6.76
C ALA A 66 -13.62 9.15 6.66
N LYS A 67 -14.48 10.09 6.24
CA LYS A 67 -14.18 11.54 6.20
C LYS A 67 -13.89 12.08 7.61
N ARG A 68 -14.67 11.67 8.61
CA ARG A 68 -14.48 12.08 10.01
C ARG A 68 -13.18 11.53 10.59
N PHE A 69 -12.87 10.26 10.36
CA PHE A 69 -11.62 9.64 10.78
C PHE A 69 -10.43 10.33 10.14
N ARG A 70 -10.46 10.58 8.82
CA ARG A 70 -9.38 11.29 8.11
C ARG A 70 -9.13 12.69 8.67
N ARG A 71 -10.17 13.47 8.97
CA ARG A 71 -10.03 14.79 9.60
C ARG A 71 -9.38 14.71 10.98
N ARG A 72 -9.80 13.73 11.80
CA ARG A 72 -9.20 13.52 13.13
C ARG A 72 -7.74 13.08 13.03
N SER A 73 -7.42 12.13 12.16
CA SER A 73 -6.03 11.69 11.94
C SER A 73 -5.15 12.82 11.42
N ALA A 74 -5.65 13.66 10.50
CA ALA A 74 -4.92 14.84 10.02
C ALA A 74 -4.74 15.90 11.11
N ALA A 75 -5.75 16.14 11.94
CA ALA A 75 -5.64 17.06 13.08
C ALA A 75 -4.59 16.58 14.09
N VAL A 76 -4.62 15.30 14.46
CA VAL A 76 -3.59 14.69 15.33
C VAL A 76 -2.21 14.80 14.68
N GLY A 77 -2.09 14.49 13.39
CA GLY A 77 -0.85 14.65 12.64
C GLY A 77 -0.31 16.07 12.66
N SER A 78 -1.18 17.09 12.57
CA SER A 78 -0.79 18.50 12.64
C SER A 78 -0.27 18.90 14.03
N VAL A 79 -0.91 18.41 15.10
CA VAL A 79 -0.47 18.65 16.49
C VAL A 79 0.88 18.00 16.74
N VAL A 80 1.04 16.74 16.33
CA VAL A 80 2.31 16.00 16.46
C VAL A 80 3.40 16.68 15.64
N SER A 81 3.12 17.15 14.43
CA SER A 81 4.07 17.91 13.62
C SER A 81 4.54 19.18 14.35
N GLY A 82 3.64 19.91 15.00
CA GLY A 82 4.01 21.05 15.85
C GLY A 82 4.94 20.66 17.00
N LEU A 83 4.70 19.51 17.64
CA LEU A 83 5.58 18.99 18.70
C LEU A 83 7.00 18.68 18.18
N PHE A 84 7.11 18.07 16.99
CA PHE A 84 8.40 17.81 16.34
C PHE A 84 9.14 19.08 15.90
N MET A 85 8.44 20.21 15.72
CA MET A 85 9.06 21.49 15.39
C MET A 85 9.72 22.17 16.60
N ILE A 86 9.29 21.88 17.83
CA ILE A 86 9.84 22.54 19.02
C ILE A 86 11.37 22.30 19.15
N PRO A 87 11.88 21.05 19.08
CA PRO A 87 13.33 20.83 19.14
C PRO A 87 14.09 21.47 17.98
N VAL A 88 13.51 21.49 16.77
CA VAL A 88 14.13 22.14 15.60
C VAL A 88 14.31 23.64 15.85
N LEU A 89 13.27 24.31 16.35
CA LEU A 89 13.32 25.74 16.67
C LEU A 89 14.32 26.04 17.79
N VAL A 90 14.33 25.23 18.85
CA VAL A 90 15.30 25.39 19.95
C VAL A 90 16.73 25.25 19.44
N CYS A 91 17.04 24.21 18.67
CA CYS A 91 18.37 24.01 18.09
C CYS A 91 18.78 25.16 17.15
N LEU A 92 17.82 25.68 16.36
CA LEU A 92 18.08 26.82 15.47
C LEU A 92 18.42 28.09 16.25
N ILE A 93 17.65 28.41 17.29
CA ILE A 93 17.88 29.60 18.13
C ILE A 93 19.23 29.52 18.83
N VAL A 94 19.55 28.38 19.44
CA VAL A 94 20.85 28.18 20.10
C VAL A 94 21.99 28.33 19.09
N ASN A 95 21.86 27.75 17.90
CA ASN A 95 22.92 27.85 16.90
C ASN A 95 23.13 29.28 16.39
N LEU A 96 22.04 30.03 16.18
CA LEU A 96 22.09 31.45 15.80
C LEU A 96 22.71 32.31 16.92
N ALA A 97 22.33 32.06 18.17
CA ALA A 97 22.86 32.77 19.34
C ALA A 97 24.35 32.49 19.58
N SER A 98 24.82 31.30 19.22
CA SER A 98 26.22 30.89 19.38
C SER A 98 27.14 31.47 18.29
N GLY A 99 26.59 32.02 17.20
CA GLY A 99 27.37 32.47 16.04
C GLY A 99 28.05 31.34 15.27
N SER A 100 27.69 30.09 15.54
CA SER A 100 28.30 28.90 14.96
C SER A 100 27.72 28.58 13.57
N PRO A 101 28.52 28.02 12.64
CA PRO A 101 27.98 27.52 11.37
C PRO A 101 26.95 26.41 11.61
N LEU A 102 25.91 26.35 10.77
CA LEU A 102 24.70 25.49 10.89
C LEU A 102 24.95 23.97 10.78
N GLY A 103 26.16 23.47 11.01
CA GLY A 103 26.55 22.06 10.79
C GLY A 103 25.73 21.05 11.59
N TRP A 104 25.80 21.09 12.93
CA TRP A 104 25.11 20.12 13.79
C TRP A 104 23.57 20.25 13.75
N PHE A 105 23.05 21.45 13.47
CA PHE A 105 21.62 21.69 13.27
C PHE A 105 21.02 20.79 12.19
N PHE A 106 21.69 20.63 11.05
CA PHE A 106 21.21 19.77 9.98
C PHE A 106 21.15 18.29 10.37
N ILE A 107 22.05 17.82 11.26
CA ILE A 107 22.03 16.44 11.77
C ILE A 107 20.76 16.21 12.60
N VAL A 108 20.46 17.13 13.50
CA VAL A 108 19.25 17.06 14.33
C VAL A 108 17.99 17.13 13.47
N LEU A 109 17.96 18.04 12.49
CA LEU A 109 16.85 18.16 11.55
C LEU A 109 16.60 16.88 10.77
N ALA A 110 17.65 16.28 10.19
CA ALA A 110 17.53 15.03 9.44
C ALA A 110 17.15 13.86 10.36
N GLY A 111 17.68 13.80 11.59
CA GLY A 111 17.31 12.77 12.58
C GLY A 111 15.84 12.87 13.01
N LEU A 112 15.34 14.09 13.25
CA LEU A 112 13.93 14.33 13.53
C LEU A 112 13.06 14.02 12.31
N ALA A 113 13.54 14.26 11.09
CA ALA A 113 12.82 13.89 9.86
C ALA A 113 12.63 12.36 9.75
N VAL A 114 13.62 11.56 10.17
CA VAL A 114 13.50 10.09 10.25
C VAL A 114 12.38 9.69 11.21
N ALA A 115 12.39 10.23 12.43
CA ALA A 115 11.34 9.94 13.41
C ALA A 115 9.95 10.43 12.95
N ALA A 116 9.88 11.64 12.40
CA ALA A 116 8.68 12.22 11.83
C ALA A 116 8.10 11.39 10.69
N SER A 117 8.95 10.76 9.86
CA SER A 117 8.49 9.93 8.76
C SER A 117 7.65 8.73 9.23
N LEU A 118 8.01 8.12 10.36
CA LEU A 118 7.30 6.96 10.92
C LEU A 118 6.03 7.34 11.69
N VAL A 119 5.94 8.57 12.18
CA VAL A 119 4.81 9.01 13.01
C VAL A 119 3.80 9.82 12.20
N ILE A 120 4.25 10.81 11.43
CA ILE A 120 3.40 11.80 10.78
C ILE A 120 2.86 11.30 9.44
N VAL A 121 3.69 10.67 8.62
CA VAL A 121 3.30 10.19 7.27
C VAL A 121 2.13 9.17 7.31
N PRO A 122 2.12 8.14 8.17
CA PRO A 122 0.98 7.22 8.23
C PRO A 122 -0.30 7.84 8.78
N LEU A 123 -0.19 8.96 9.53
CA LEU A 123 -1.33 9.73 10.02
C LEU A 123 -1.92 10.65 8.94
N MET A 124 -1.08 11.21 8.06
CA MET A 124 -1.52 12.15 7.02
C MET A 124 -1.97 11.46 5.73
N MET A 125 -1.36 10.33 5.35
CA MET A 125 -1.66 9.70 4.07
C MET A 125 -2.95 8.85 4.14
N PRO A 126 -3.95 9.09 3.26
CA PRO A 126 -5.21 8.37 3.28
C PRO A 126 -5.11 6.97 2.67
N GLU A 127 -4.30 6.82 1.62
CA GLU A 127 -4.13 5.56 0.89
C GLU A 127 -2.66 5.11 0.86
N ASN A 128 -2.44 3.79 0.79
CA ASN A 128 -1.11 3.17 0.69
C ASN A 128 -0.13 3.69 1.75
N LYS A 129 -0.61 3.87 3.00
CA LYS A 129 0.16 4.43 4.13
C LYS A 129 1.55 3.83 4.26
N LEU A 130 1.63 2.51 4.17
CA LEU A 130 2.85 1.75 4.31
C LEU A 130 3.90 2.13 3.23
N PHE A 131 3.47 2.28 1.97
CA PHE A 131 4.35 2.66 0.86
C PHE A 131 4.95 4.06 1.07
N TRP A 132 4.10 5.05 1.34
CA TRP A 132 4.56 6.42 1.53
C TRP A 132 5.42 6.58 2.79
N THR A 133 5.10 5.86 3.85
CA THR A 133 5.89 5.84 5.09
C THR A 133 7.29 5.28 4.83
N PHE A 134 7.40 4.15 4.11
CA PHE A 134 8.71 3.60 3.76
C PHE A 134 9.50 4.48 2.81
N CYS A 135 8.87 5.08 1.80
CA CYS A 135 9.56 6.03 0.93
C CYS A 135 10.10 7.24 1.71
N ALA A 136 9.26 7.85 2.57
CA ALA A 136 9.68 8.98 3.39
C ALA A 136 10.78 8.61 4.39
N PHE A 137 10.69 7.42 4.99
CA PHE A 137 11.71 6.89 5.89
C PHE A 137 13.05 6.67 5.17
N THR A 138 13.03 6.03 3.99
CA THR A 138 14.25 5.82 3.19
C THR A 138 14.90 7.15 2.79
N VAL A 139 14.11 8.12 2.33
CA VAL A 139 14.63 9.44 1.92
C VAL A 139 15.22 10.20 3.12
N SER A 140 14.52 10.24 4.25
CA SER A 140 15.00 10.93 5.45
C SER A 140 16.23 10.25 6.05
N LEU A 141 16.32 8.92 5.99
CA LEU A 141 17.49 8.17 6.46
C LEU A 141 18.71 8.41 5.56
N LEU A 142 18.53 8.44 4.23
CA LEU A 142 19.60 8.81 3.30
C LEU A 142 20.05 10.26 3.49
N LEU A 143 19.12 11.18 3.75
CA LEU A 143 19.46 12.57 4.07
C LEU A 143 20.31 12.64 5.35
N LEU A 144 19.94 11.90 6.40
CA LEU A 144 20.70 11.82 7.64
C LEU A 144 22.12 11.30 7.39
N LEU A 145 22.27 10.25 6.58
CA LEU A 145 23.58 9.72 6.19
C LEU A 145 24.40 10.75 5.39
N ALA A 146 23.76 11.49 4.49
CA ALA A 146 24.43 12.52 3.69
C ALA A 146 24.95 13.67 4.58
N VAL A 147 24.10 14.17 5.47
CA VAL A 147 24.45 15.27 6.38
C VAL A 147 25.54 14.85 7.36
N THR A 148 25.45 13.65 7.94
CA THR A 148 26.49 13.14 8.86
C THR A 148 27.83 12.92 8.15
N CYS A 149 27.80 12.46 6.90
CA CYS A 149 29.00 12.31 6.08
C CYS A 149 29.65 13.66 5.77
N PHE A 150 28.85 14.67 5.42
CA PHE A 150 29.34 16.03 5.18
C PHE A 150 29.95 16.63 6.45
N TYR A 151 29.29 16.45 7.60
CA TYR A 151 29.77 16.94 8.89
C TYR A 151 31.08 16.29 9.33
N SER A 152 31.26 14.99 9.08
CA SER A 152 32.51 14.29 9.42
C SER A 152 33.61 14.45 8.37
N HIS A 153 33.38 15.22 7.30
CA HIS A 153 34.28 15.37 6.15
C HIS A 153 34.71 14.02 5.54
N GLY A 154 33.83 13.02 5.62
CA GLY A 154 34.08 11.68 5.11
C GLY A 154 33.55 11.48 3.69
N ASN A 155 33.97 10.38 3.06
CA ASN A 155 33.46 9.91 1.75
C ASN A 155 32.72 8.56 1.86
N TRP A 156 32.25 8.22 3.06
CA TRP A 156 31.61 6.93 3.35
C TRP A 156 30.10 6.90 3.04
N PHE A 157 29.51 8.04 2.64
CA PHE A 157 28.08 8.14 2.31
C PHE A 157 27.63 7.09 1.28
N PHE A 158 28.34 6.94 0.17
CA PHE A 158 27.94 6.00 -0.87
C PHE A 158 28.02 4.54 -0.41
N LEU A 159 28.99 4.22 0.46
CA LEU A 159 29.13 2.90 1.06
C LEU A 159 27.97 2.60 2.03
N ALA A 160 27.70 3.50 2.96
CA ALA A 160 26.60 3.32 3.92
C ALA A 160 25.22 3.40 3.25
N GLY A 161 25.04 4.33 2.31
CA GLY A 161 23.79 4.53 1.59
C GLY A 161 23.42 3.33 0.71
N SER A 162 24.38 2.75 0.00
CA SER A 162 24.13 1.53 -0.80
C SER A 162 23.79 0.31 0.08
N ALA A 163 24.47 0.14 1.21
CA ALA A 163 24.16 -0.92 2.16
C ALA A 163 22.77 -0.77 2.80
N VAL A 164 22.39 0.45 3.17
CA VAL A 164 21.06 0.75 3.72
C VAL A 164 19.97 0.55 2.67
N LEU A 165 20.19 0.99 1.43
CA LEU A 165 19.22 0.77 0.34
C LEU A 165 18.96 -0.72 0.09
N PHE A 166 20.01 -1.54 0.06
CA PHE A 166 19.88 -2.99 -0.06
C PHE A 166 19.15 -3.60 1.15
N GLY A 167 19.54 -3.23 2.37
CA GLY A 167 18.87 -3.74 3.58
C GLY A 167 17.38 -3.39 3.62
N LEU A 168 17.01 -2.18 3.21
CA LEU A 168 15.61 -1.74 3.14
C LEU A 168 14.84 -2.40 2.00
N SER A 169 15.47 -2.66 0.85
CA SER A 169 14.79 -3.31 -0.28
C SER A 169 14.38 -4.74 0.09
N VAL A 170 15.28 -5.54 0.66
CA VAL A 170 14.98 -6.93 1.05
C VAL A 170 13.78 -7.01 2.01
N LEU A 171 13.66 -6.04 2.92
CA LEU A 171 12.57 -6.01 3.89
C LEU A 171 11.24 -5.47 3.32
N PHE A 172 11.30 -4.39 2.52
CA PHE A 172 10.11 -3.61 2.18
C PHE A 172 9.63 -3.76 0.75
N LEU A 173 10.49 -4.19 -0.17
CA LEU A 173 10.15 -4.39 -1.58
C LEU A 173 8.96 -5.36 -1.82
N PRO A 174 8.78 -6.49 -1.10
CA PRO A 174 7.60 -7.34 -1.28
C PRO A 174 6.28 -6.63 -0.96
N PHE A 175 6.30 -5.64 -0.06
CA PHE A 175 5.14 -4.83 0.26
C PHE A 175 4.95 -3.69 -0.75
N VAL A 176 6.04 -3.04 -1.15
CA VAL A 176 6.06 -1.93 -2.12
C VAL A 176 5.51 -2.35 -3.49
N VAL A 177 5.89 -3.52 -4.00
CA VAL A 177 5.45 -4.02 -5.30
C VAL A 177 3.94 -4.32 -5.35
N ARG A 178 3.29 -4.49 -4.18
CA ARG A 178 1.83 -4.67 -4.07
C ARG A 178 1.08 -3.35 -3.97
N ALA A 179 1.76 -2.22 -3.75
CA ALA A 179 1.12 -0.93 -3.62
C ALA A 179 0.52 -0.46 -4.96
N LYS A 180 -0.67 0.14 -4.92
CA LYS A 180 -1.34 0.70 -6.11
C LYS A 180 -0.46 1.59 -7.00
N PRO A 181 0.32 2.58 -6.47
CA PRO A 181 1.12 3.47 -7.32
C PRO A 181 2.18 2.72 -8.12
N VAL A 182 2.76 1.68 -7.52
CA VAL A 182 3.81 0.87 -8.14
C VAL A 182 3.22 -0.13 -9.14
N ARG A 183 2.01 -0.64 -8.87
CA ARG A 183 1.29 -1.54 -9.80
C ARG A 183 1.05 -0.90 -11.17
N GLY A 184 0.76 0.40 -11.22
CA GLY A 184 0.62 1.14 -12.48
C GLY A 184 1.92 1.25 -13.27
N MET A 185 3.07 1.29 -12.57
CA MET A 185 4.39 1.45 -13.18
C MET A 185 4.98 0.12 -13.68
N ILE A 186 4.70 -0.99 -12.99
CA ILE A 186 5.27 -2.31 -13.28
C ILE A 186 4.59 -3.01 -14.48
N GLY A 187 3.38 -2.59 -14.88
CA GLY A 187 2.65 -3.20 -15.99
C GLY A 187 2.43 -4.71 -15.81
N ASN A 188 2.78 -5.51 -16.82
CA ASN A 188 2.60 -6.98 -16.84
C ASN A 188 3.81 -7.79 -16.29
N PHE A 189 4.83 -7.15 -15.71
CA PHE A 189 5.97 -7.89 -15.18
C PHE A 189 5.60 -8.80 -13.99
N SER A 190 6.23 -9.97 -13.93
CA SER A 190 6.07 -10.88 -12.80
C SER A 190 6.69 -10.27 -11.54
N ARG A 191 5.83 -9.98 -10.54
CA ARG A 191 6.21 -9.38 -9.26
C ARG A 191 7.40 -10.05 -8.56
N PRO A 192 7.47 -11.39 -8.41
CA PRO A 192 8.60 -12.02 -7.74
C PRO A 192 9.91 -11.83 -8.50
N LEU A 193 9.87 -11.80 -9.84
CA LEU A 193 11.05 -11.58 -10.67
C LEU A 193 11.60 -10.17 -10.46
N LEU A 194 10.72 -9.17 -10.44
CA LEU A 194 11.13 -7.78 -10.21
C LEU A 194 11.76 -7.59 -8.83
N ILE A 195 11.20 -8.23 -7.80
CA ILE A 195 11.77 -8.17 -6.44
C ILE A 195 13.20 -8.70 -6.44
N ILE A 196 13.40 -9.91 -6.97
CA ILE A 196 14.72 -10.53 -7.07
C ILE A 196 15.67 -9.67 -7.90
N ALA A 197 15.20 -9.12 -9.03
CA ALA A 197 16.00 -8.26 -9.91
C ALA A 197 16.55 -7.02 -9.17
N VAL A 198 15.67 -6.31 -8.46
CA VAL A 198 16.02 -5.08 -7.76
C VAL A 198 16.96 -5.36 -6.60
N ASP A 199 16.68 -6.40 -5.80
CA ASP A 199 17.55 -6.79 -4.68
C ASP A 199 18.94 -7.19 -5.16
N VAL A 200 19.01 -7.93 -6.27
CA VAL A 200 20.26 -8.27 -6.97
C VAL A 200 21.04 -7.03 -7.38
N ILE A 201 20.39 -6.06 -8.01
CA ILE A 201 21.04 -4.84 -8.51
C ILE A 201 21.58 -4.02 -7.34
N LEU A 202 20.79 -3.86 -6.28
CA LEU A 202 21.19 -3.14 -5.07
C LEU A 202 22.33 -3.83 -4.34
N PHE A 203 22.29 -5.17 -4.26
CA PHE A 203 23.38 -5.95 -3.71
C PHE A 203 24.68 -5.78 -4.50
N ALA A 204 24.61 -5.85 -5.84
CA ALA A 204 25.77 -5.64 -6.70
C ALA A 204 26.33 -4.21 -6.57
N ASN A 205 25.45 -3.21 -6.44
CA ASN A 205 25.85 -1.82 -6.16
C ASN A 205 26.59 -1.69 -4.83
N MET A 206 26.05 -2.28 -3.76
CA MET A 206 26.69 -2.30 -2.43
C MET A 206 28.08 -2.95 -2.50
N MET A 207 28.20 -4.12 -3.17
CA MET A 207 29.48 -4.80 -3.34
C MET A 207 30.51 -3.97 -4.12
N ASN A 208 30.07 -3.25 -5.16
CA ASN A 208 30.93 -2.35 -5.91
C ASN A 208 31.44 -1.20 -5.02
N MET A 209 30.58 -0.60 -4.18
CA MET A 209 30.98 0.45 -3.25
C MET A 209 31.98 -0.04 -2.19
N ILE A 210 31.79 -1.26 -1.67
CA ILE A 210 32.77 -1.89 -0.75
C ILE A 210 34.12 -2.07 -1.44
N SER A 211 34.10 -2.54 -2.68
CA SER A 211 35.32 -2.76 -3.46
C SER A 211 36.10 -1.46 -3.71
N LEU A 212 35.42 -0.37 -4.07
CA LEU A 212 36.04 0.93 -4.27
C LEU A 212 36.70 1.47 -2.98
N HIS A 213 36.13 1.14 -1.82
CA HIS A 213 36.65 1.60 -0.54
C HIS A 213 37.83 0.76 -0.02
N SER A 214 37.79 -0.57 -0.19
CA SER A 214 38.76 -1.50 0.43
C SER A 214 39.81 -2.07 -0.53
N LYS A 215 39.66 -1.93 -1.86
CA LYS A 215 40.48 -2.56 -2.95
C LYS A 215 40.60 -4.09 -2.92
N SER A 216 40.49 -4.73 -1.75
CA SER A 216 40.62 -6.18 -1.52
C SER A 216 39.38 -6.99 -1.89
N PHE A 217 38.23 -6.34 -2.06
CA PHE A 217 36.93 -6.99 -2.31
C PHE A 217 36.47 -6.93 -3.78
N LEU A 218 37.33 -6.50 -4.71
CA LEU A 218 37.01 -6.37 -6.13
C LEU A 218 36.73 -7.73 -6.78
N THR A 219 37.55 -8.73 -6.48
CA THR A 219 37.42 -10.09 -7.01
C THR A 219 36.15 -10.77 -6.51
N THR A 220 35.80 -10.60 -5.22
CA THR A 220 34.57 -11.16 -4.65
C THR A 220 33.30 -10.47 -5.18
N GLY A 221 33.34 -9.16 -5.38
CA GLY A 221 32.24 -8.42 -6.02
C GLY A 221 31.99 -8.83 -7.48
N LEU A 222 33.04 -9.02 -8.28
CA LEU A 222 32.94 -9.47 -9.68
C LEU A 222 32.42 -10.91 -9.79
N VAL A 223 32.85 -11.81 -8.90
CA VAL A 223 32.37 -13.19 -8.88
C VAL A 223 30.88 -13.26 -8.56
N LEU A 224 30.40 -12.52 -7.55
CA LEU A 224 28.96 -12.51 -7.24
C LEU A 224 28.13 -11.86 -8.35
N ALA A 225 28.61 -10.78 -8.95
CA ALA A 225 27.94 -10.17 -10.11
C ALA A 225 27.83 -11.16 -11.30
N GLY A 226 28.87 -11.97 -11.52
CA GLY A 226 28.86 -13.05 -12.52
C GLY A 226 27.85 -14.16 -12.21
N CYS A 227 27.79 -14.65 -10.96
CA CYS A 227 26.82 -15.67 -10.55
C CYS A 227 25.37 -15.20 -10.69
N ILE A 228 25.13 -13.95 -10.33
CA ILE A 228 23.83 -13.28 -10.47
C ILE A 228 23.42 -13.17 -11.96
N ALA A 229 24.33 -12.68 -12.82
CA ALA A 229 24.08 -12.56 -14.24
C ALA A 229 23.83 -13.93 -14.89
N GLY A 230 24.59 -14.95 -14.49
CA GLY A 230 24.39 -16.33 -14.92
C GLY A 230 23.03 -16.89 -14.51
N GLY A 231 22.56 -16.62 -13.28
CA GLY A 231 21.23 -17.00 -12.82
C GLY A 231 20.11 -16.34 -13.64
N TRP A 232 20.28 -15.06 -14.00
CA TRP A 232 19.33 -14.34 -14.86
C TRP A 232 19.29 -14.88 -16.30
N LEU A 233 20.44 -15.21 -16.88
CA LEU A 233 20.55 -15.82 -18.21
C LEU A 233 19.95 -17.23 -18.27
N LEU A 234 20.18 -18.05 -17.24
CA LEU A 234 19.56 -19.36 -17.12
C LEU A 234 18.03 -19.25 -17.00
N TYR A 235 17.55 -18.29 -16.22
CA TYR A 235 16.12 -18.04 -16.07
C TYR A 235 15.47 -17.56 -17.38
N SER A 236 16.10 -16.64 -18.12
CA SER A 236 15.57 -16.20 -19.43
C SER A 236 15.53 -17.35 -20.43
N ALA A 237 16.57 -18.20 -20.45
CA ALA A 237 16.61 -19.38 -21.31
C ALA A 237 15.50 -20.41 -20.97
N ILE A 238 15.22 -20.63 -19.67
CA ILE A 238 14.13 -21.51 -19.24
C ILE A 238 12.77 -20.93 -19.63
N ARG A 239 12.59 -19.62 -19.50
CA ARG A 239 11.35 -18.93 -19.86
C ARG A 239 11.07 -19.00 -21.36
N GLU A 240 12.07 -18.75 -22.20
CA GLU A 240 11.93 -18.87 -23.66
C GLU A 240 11.56 -20.29 -24.09
N LYS A 241 12.16 -21.32 -23.45
CA LYS A 241 11.78 -22.71 -23.68
C LYS A 241 10.31 -22.99 -23.35
N LYS A 242 9.82 -22.44 -22.25
CA LYS A 242 8.43 -22.62 -21.80
C LYS A 242 7.43 -21.93 -22.72
N GLU A 243 7.77 -20.75 -23.25
CA GLU A 243 6.95 -20.05 -24.25
C GLU A 243 6.98 -20.73 -25.63
N GLY A 244 8.07 -21.46 -25.95
CA GLY A 244 8.19 -22.26 -27.17
C GLY A 244 7.41 -23.59 -27.16
N GLU A 245 7.16 -24.19 -25.99
CA GLU A 245 6.35 -25.42 -25.85
C GLU A 245 4.84 -25.17 -25.81
N THR A 246 4.41 -23.91 -25.71
CA THR A 246 2.99 -23.52 -25.61
C THR A 246 2.42 -22.99 -26.94
N LYS A 247 3.21 -23.00 -28.02
CA LYS A 247 2.80 -22.67 -29.40
C LYS A 247 2.77 -23.92 -30.26
#